data_AF-A0AAJ2PTE5-F1
#
_entry.id   AF-A0AAJ2PTE5-F1
#
_cell.length_a   1.000
_cell.length_b   1.000
_cell.length_c   1.000
_cell.angle_alpha   90.00
_cell.angle_beta   90.00
_cell.angle_gamma   90.00
#
_symmetry.space_group_name_H-M   'P 1'
#
loop_
_entity.id
_entity.type
_entity.pdbx_description
1 polymer ?
#
loop_
_entity_poly.entity_id
_entity_poly.type
_entity_poly.pdbx_seq_one_letter_code
_entity_poly.pdbx_strand_id
1 'polypeptide(L)' 'MRSEPAQGPLQLHRLDRKTGIACSRCGTHSQTTVVGTLGADWAWLVDRGCYDAWSKQLG' A
#
# COMPACT_ATOMS: atom_id res chain seq x y z
N MET A 1 11.31 1.68 9.01
CA MET A 1 10.38 1.82 7.87
C MET A 1 11.04 2.65 6.78
N ARG A 2 10.84 2.28 5.50
CA ARG A 2 11.31 3.07 4.34
C ARG A 2 10.16 3.29 3.36
N SER A 3 10.17 4.39 2.63
CA SER A 3 9.15 4.70 1.63
C SER A 3 9.77 4.82 0.24
N GLU A 4 9.07 4.33 -0.78
CA GLU A 4 9.40 4.61 -2.18
C GLU A 4 8.87 6.01 -2.57
N PRO A 5 9.36 6.60 -3.67
CA PRO A 5 8.79 7.83 -4.22
C PRO A 5 7.29 7.67 -4.47
N ALA A 6 6.52 8.71 -4.13
CA ALA A 6 5.09 8.72 -4.34
C ALA A 6 4.73 8.66 -5.83
N GLN A 7 3.64 7.97 -6.16
CA GLN A 7 3.06 7.89 -7.49
C GLN A 7 1.67 8.53 -7.44
N GLY A 8 1.63 9.84 -7.69
CA GLY A 8 0.43 10.65 -7.47
C GLY A 8 0.00 10.60 -5.99
N PRO A 9 -1.27 10.26 -5.67
CA PRO A 9 -1.74 10.14 -4.30
C PRO A 9 -1.27 8.85 -3.59
N LEU A 10 -0.60 7.93 -4.30
CA LEU A 10 -0.17 6.65 -3.72
C LEU A 10 1.27 6.73 -3.21
N GLN A 11 1.53 6.11 -2.07
CA GLN A 11 2.88 5.97 -1.55
C GLN A 11 3.11 4.55 -1.04
N LEU A 12 4.19 3.92 -1.48
CA LEU A 12 4.56 2.60 -1.00
C LEU A 12 5.53 2.68 0.18
N HIS A 13 5.29 1.83 1.17
CA HIS A 13 6.09 1.72 2.37
C HIS A 13 6.55 0.28 2.60
N ARG A 14 7.83 0.14 2.95
CA ARG A 14 8.42 -1.09 3.48
C ARG A 14 8.50 -0.99 5.01
N LEU A 15 7.73 -1.85 5.67
CA LEU A 15 7.66 -2.01 7.11
C LEU A 15 8.84 -2.85 7.61
N ASP A 16 9.24 -2.63 8.88
CA ASP A 16 10.38 -3.33 9.48
C ASP A 16 10.04 -4.78 9.86
N ARG A 17 8.74 -5.09 10.01
CA ARG A 17 8.23 -6.42 10.35
C ARG A 17 6.99 -6.76 9.53
N LYS A 18 6.73 -8.06 9.34
CA LYS A 18 5.47 -8.51 8.75
C LYS A 18 4.32 -8.01 9.61
N THR A 19 3.36 -7.36 8.98
CA THR A 19 2.18 -6.78 9.61
C THR A 19 0.96 -7.32 8.89
N GLY A 20 -0.05 -7.71 9.65
CA GLY A 20 -1.35 -8.07 9.12
C GLY A 20 -2.09 -6.81 8.65
N ILE A 21 -2.56 -6.81 7.41
CA ILE A 21 -3.42 -5.74 6.88
C ILE A 21 -4.70 -6.35 6.30
N ALA A 22 -5.77 -5.57 6.34
CA ALA A 22 -6.92 -5.74 5.46
C ALA A 22 -6.77 -4.73 4.32
N CYS A 23 -6.65 -5.20 3.08
CA CYS A 23 -6.51 -4.31 1.94
C CYS A 23 -7.81 -3.52 1.72
N SER A 24 -7.78 -2.20 1.85
CA SER A 24 -8.95 -1.33 1.69
C SER A 24 -9.54 -1.35 0.27
N ARG A 25 -8.79 -1.85 -0.72
CA ARG A 25 -9.26 -1.96 -2.11
C ARG A 25 -9.94 -3.30 -2.42
N CYS A 26 -9.35 -4.42 -2.03
CA CYS A 26 -9.84 -5.75 -2.40
C CYS A 26 -10.43 -6.55 -1.22
N GLY A 27 -10.34 -6.05 0.02
CA GLY A 27 -10.81 -6.71 1.25
C GLY A 27 -9.95 -7.90 1.71
N THR A 28 -8.92 -8.28 0.95
CA THR A 28 -8.08 -9.43 1.29
C THR A 28 -7.25 -9.14 2.53
N HIS A 29 -7.24 -10.10 3.46
CA HIS A 29 -6.38 -10.06 4.64
C HIS A 29 -5.06 -10.75 4.33
N SER A 30 -3.94 -10.09 4.60
CA SER A 30 -2.61 -10.65 4.33
C SER A 30 -1.58 -10.19 5.36
N GLN A 31 -0.52 -10.99 5.55
CA GLN A 31 0.66 -10.56 6.29
C GLN A 31 1.77 -10.15 5.32
N THR A 32 2.19 -8.89 5.37
CA THR A 32 3.15 -8.32 4.42
C THR A 32 4.14 -7.39 5.12
N THR A 33 5.31 -7.20 4.53
CA THR A 33 6.25 -6.13 4.90
C THR A 33 6.13 -4.92 3.97
N VAL A 34 5.24 -4.96 2.98
CA VAL A 34 5.07 -3.92 1.97
C VAL A 34 3.60 -3.54 1.90
N VAL A 35 3.32 -2.26 2.08
CA VAL A 35 1.97 -1.68 2.07
C VAL A 35 1.97 -0.39 1.27
N GLY A 36 0.90 -0.12 0.54
CA GLY A 36 0.62 1.19 -0.03
C GLY A 36 -0.33 1.98 0.85
N THR A 37 -0.17 3.30 0.89
CA THR A 37 -1.15 4.24 1.46
C THR A 37 -1.72 5.14 0.37
N LEU A 38 -2.91 5.71 0.62
CA LEU A 38 -3.52 6.75 -0.19
C LEU A 38 -3.47 8.08 0.56
N GLY A 39 -2.86 9.11 -0.03
CA GLY A 39 -2.80 10.45 0.57
C GLY A 39 -2.09 10.49 1.93
N ALA A 40 -1.13 9.59 2.16
CA ALA A 40 -0.48 9.34 3.46
C ALA A 40 -1.43 8.89 4.59
N ASP A 41 -2.66 8.47 4.26
CA ASP A 41 -3.61 7.93 5.22
C ASP A 41 -3.35 6.45 5.49
N TRP A 42 -2.93 6.15 6.71
CA TRP A 42 -2.65 4.80 7.20
C TRP A 42 -3.92 4.00 7.54
N ALA A 43 -5.10 4.61 7.52
CA ALA A 43 -6.37 3.88 7.52
C ALA A 43 -6.68 3.26 6.14
N TRP A 44 -6.07 3.79 5.08
CA TRP A 44 -6.21 3.30 3.71
C TRP A 44 -4.98 2.49 3.28
N LEU A 45 -4.87 1.27 3.80
CA LEU A 45 -3.79 0.35 3.44
C LEU A 45 -4.17 -0.51 2.25
N VAL A 46 -3.30 -0.57 1.26
CA VAL A 46 -3.41 -1.50 0.13
C VAL A 46 -2.24 -2.47 0.10
N ASP A 47 -2.51 -3.71 -0.30
CA ASP A 47 -1.45 -4.66 -0.61
C ASP A 47 -0.66 -4.24 -1.85
N ARG A 48 0.51 -4.87 -2.08
CA ARG A 48 1.38 -4.54 -3.20
C ARG A 48 0.71 -4.74 -4.57
N GLY A 49 -0.11 -5.78 -4.73
CA GLY A 49 -0.78 -6.06 -6.01
C GLY A 49 -1.82 -4.98 -6.35
N CYS A 50 -2.62 -4.57 -5.37
CA CYS A 50 -3.59 -3.49 -5.49
C CYS A 50 -2.89 -2.14 -5.72
N TYR A 51 -1.75 -1.90 -5.05
CA TYR A 51 -0.93 -0.73 -5.31
C TYR A 51 -0.47 -0.67 -6.78
N ASP A 52 0.14 -1.75 -7.30
CA ASP A 52 0.67 -1.80 -8.67
C ASP A 52 -0.43 -1.69 -9.74
N ALA A 53 -1.62 -2.26 -9.47
CA ALA A 53 -2.78 -2.11 -10.34
C ALA A 53 -3.31 -0.68 -10.33
N TRP A 54 -3.33 -0.03 -9.16
CA TRP A 54 -3.82 1.34 -9.03
C TRP A 54 -2.88 2.36 -9.65
N SER A 55 -1.58 2.24 -9.39
CA SER A 55 -0.61 3.21 -9.92
C SER A 55 -0.63 3.29 -11.44
N LYS A 56 -0.84 2.15 -12.11
CA LYS A 56 -1.03 2.08 -13.58
C LYS A 56 -2.31 2.75 -14.09
N GLN A 57 -3.30 2.97 -13.24
CA GLN A 57 -4.54 3.67 -13.61
C GLN A 57 -4.43 5.19 -13.37
N LEU A 58 -3.44 5.64 -12.61
CA LEU A 58 -3.23 7.05 -12.26
C LEU A 58 -2.19 7.74 -13.14
N GLY A 59 -1.39 6.97 -13.88
CA GLY A 59 -0.49 7.44 -14.94
C GLY A 59 -1.05 7.14 -16.32
#